data_AF-A0A1X7T3Q2-F1
#
_entry.id   AF-A0A1X7T3Q2-F1
#
_cell.length_a   1.000
_cell.length_b   1.000
_cell.length_c   1.000
_cell.angle_alpha   90.00
_cell.angle_beta   90.00
_cell.angle_gamma   90.00
#
_symmetry.space_group_name_H-M   'P 1'
#
loop_
_entity.id
_entity.type
_entity.pdbx_description
1 polymer ?
#
loop_
_entity_poly.entity_id
_entity_poly.type
_entity_poly.pdbx_seq_one_letter_code
_entity_poly.pdbx_strand_id
1 'polypeptide(L)'
;MKLTYDARRVDISSCLIRLTEILEKYPFFGSKIWVCTEFEMMVGEGKIDLMKTNWEKYLPIIMSTTDESTSPSSPAVLQILDKNFRSGPTYKQQGIFQIYKNSTDIDTVIVDSSFPEPRLVLFEGDSSSTITQGFIVAEKNVIFEIINFSVFEGLVSLLATYYIFHVNYPKSIPASSLLYFIQEHLLEFNDPASKKPARYKAFINTLKKAADQEKEQLIEP
;
A
#
# COMPACT_ATOMS: atom_id res chain seq x y z
N MET A 1 -15.34 17.50 -26.37
CA MET A 1 -15.07 16.05 -26.54
C MET A 1 -15.30 15.39 -25.18
N LYS A 2 -16.18 14.39 -25.05
CA LYS A 2 -16.32 13.66 -23.78
C LYS A 2 -15.06 12.84 -23.57
N LEU A 3 -14.34 13.12 -22.49
CA LEU A 3 -13.13 12.40 -22.13
C LEU A 3 -13.51 11.01 -21.60
N THR A 4 -13.31 9.98 -22.40
CA THR A 4 -13.60 8.59 -22.01
C THR A 4 -12.50 8.05 -21.09
N TYR A 5 -12.79 6.94 -20.41
CA TYR A 5 -11.79 6.19 -19.64
C TYR A 5 -10.57 5.83 -20.50
N ASP A 6 -10.79 5.22 -21.67
CA ASP A 6 -9.69 4.80 -22.56
C ASP A 6 -8.83 5.99 -23.02
N ALA A 7 -9.46 7.13 -23.34
CA ALA A 7 -8.74 8.33 -23.73
C ALA A 7 -7.81 8.83 -22.60
N ARG A 8 -8.25 8.76 -21.34
CA ARG A 8 -7.41 9.09 -20.18
C ARG A 8 -6.27 8.11 -19.98
N ARG A 9 -6.54 6.81 -20.12
CA ARG A 9 -5.50 5.78 -19.95
C ARG A 9 -4.39 5.93 -20.97
N VAL A 10 -4.75 6.15 -22.23
CA VAL A 10 -3.76 6.41 -23.30
C VAL A 10 -2.97 7.67 -22.99
N ASP A 11 -3.65 8.75 -22.60
CA ASP A 11 -2.98 10.00 -22.27
C ASP A 11 -2.00 9.83 -21.10
N ILE A 12 -2.46 9.33 -19.94
CA ILE A 12 -1.62 9.15 -18.75
C ILE A 12 -0.44 8.19 -19.01
N SER A 13 -0.67 7.09 -19.71
CA SER A 13 0.41 6.13 -20.03
C SER A 13 1.44 6.66 -21.03
N SER A 14 1.02 7.54 -21.94
CA SER A 14 1.92 8.22 -22.90
C SER A 14 2.70 9.37 -22.27
N CYS A 15 2.25 9.83 -21.11
CA CYS A 15 2.81 10.96 -20.42
C CYS A 15 3.96 10.53 -19.50
N LEU A 16 5.18 10.96 -19.79
CA LEU A 16 6.30 10.98 -18.84
C LEU A 16 6.16 12.16 -17.85
N ILE A 17 4.94 12.42 -17.42
CA ILE A 17 4.54 13.65 -16.77
C ILE A 17 4.57 13.48 -15.24
N ARG A 18 4.82 14.59 -14.55
CA ARG A 18 4.71 14.71 -13.10
C ARG A 18 3.28 14.44 -12.64
N LEU A 19 3.09 13.76 -11.52
CA LEU A 19 1.77 13.43 -10.98
C LEU A 19 0.91 14.70 -10.80
N THR A 20 1.51 15.81 -10.39
CA THR A 20 0.86 17.12 -10.27
C THR A 20 0.24 17.63 -11.57
N GLU A 21 0.92 17.50 -12.71
CA GLU A 21 0.40 17.88 -14.03
C GLU A 21 -0.78 16.97 -14.45
N ILE A 22 -0.74 15.68 -14.09
CA ILE A 22 -1.90 14.78 -14.29
C ILE A 22 -3.10 15.28 -13.47
N LEU A 23 -2.89 15.71 -12.22
CA LEU A 23 -3.95 16.27 -11.39
C LEU A 23 -4.48 17.60 -11.90
N GLU A 24 -3.64 18.47 -12.45
CA GLU A 24 -4.09 19.71 -13.08
C GLU A 24 -5.01 19.43 -14.28
N LYS A 25 -4.66 18.41 -15.08
CA LYS A 25 -5.46 18.00 -16.24
C LYS A 25 -6.72 17.21 -15.86
N TYR A 26 -6.64 16.41 -14.78
CA TYR A 26 -7.72 15.56 -14.28
C TYR A 26 -7.96 15.78 -12.78
N PRO A 27 -8.53 16.94 -12.38
CA PRO A 27 -8.64 17.33 -10.97
C PRO A 27 -9.46 16.38 -10.09
N PHE A 28 -10.36 15.59 -10.70
CA PHE A 28 -11.16 14.62 -9.99
C PHE A 28 -10.31 13.49 -9.35
N PHE A 29 -9.08 13.24 -9.84
CA PHE A 29 -8.14 12.32 -9.20
C PHE A 29 -7.56 12.84 -7.88
N GLY A 30 -7.84 14.10 -7.50
CA GLY A 30 -7.61 14.62 -6.13
C GLY A 30 -8.57 14.06 -5.08
N SER A 31 -9.27 12.96 -5.37
CA SER A 31 -10.20 12.30 -4.47
C SER A 31 -10.05 10.79 -4.54
N LYS A 32 -10.01 10.17 -3.37
CA LYS A 32 -9.94 8.72 -3.19
C LYS A 32 -10.99 7.97 -4.01
N ILE A 33 -12.24 8.45 -4.03
CA ILE A 33 -13.34 7.73 -4.68
C ILE A 33 -13.09 7.52 -6.17
N TRP A 34 -12.58 8.56 -6.85
CA TRP A 34 -12.29 8.51 -8.27
C TRP A 34 -11.05 7.70 -8.59
N VAL A 35 -10.04 7.76 -7.71
CA VAL A 35 -8.86 6.91 -7.80
C VAL A 35 -9.26 5.44 -7.68
N CYS A 36 -9.99 5.06 -6.63
CA CYS A 36 -10.45 3.67 -6.47
C CYS A 36 -11.36 3.21 -7.62
N THR A 37 -12.26 4.06 -8.11
CA THR A 37 -13.15 3.74 -9.25
C THR A 37 -12.35 3.50 -10.53
N GLU A 38 -11.39 4.37 -10.85
CA GLU A 38 -10.55 4.20 -12.04
C GLU A 38 -9.65 2.96 -11.92
N PHE A 39 -9.15 2.68 -10.72
CA PHE A 39 -8.40 1.45 -10.46
C PHE A 39 -9.26 0.20 -10.65
N GLU A 40 -10.48 0.17 -10.14
CA GLU A 40 -11.40 -0.96 -10.35
C GLU A 40 -11.71 -1.18 -11.84
N MET A 41 -11.91 -0.11 -12.62
CA MET A 41 -12.03 -0.22 -14.07
C MET A 41 -10.76 -0.78 -14.75
N MET A 42 -9.57 -0.55 -14.19
CA MET A 42 -8.31 -1.10 -14.71
C MET A 42 -8.13 -2.58 -14.39
N VAL A 43 -8.44 -2.99 -13.16
CA VAL A 43 -8.15 -4.36 -12.69
C VAL A 43 -9.33 -5.33 -12.91
N GLY A 44 -10.52 -4.81 -13.13
CA GLY A 44 -11.76 -5.55 -13.33
C GLY A 44 -12.69 -5.48 -12.11
N GLU A 45 -13.99 -5.59 -12.39
CA GLU A 45 -15.07 -5.58 -11.39
C GLU A 45 -14.87 -6.68 -10.34
N GLY A 46 -15.12 -6.35 -9.07
CA GLY A 46 -15.02 -7.29 -7.94
C GLY A 46 -13.59 -7.58 -7.47
N LYS A 47 -12.56 -7.01 -8.11
CA LYS A 47 -11.18 -7.16 -7.65
C LYS A 47 -10.91 -6.50 -6.31
N ILE A 48 -11.55 -5.37 -6.00
CA ILE A 48 -11.38 -4.72 -4.70
C ILE A 48 -11.98 -5.58 -3.58
N ASP A 49 -13.14 -6.19 -3.82
CA ASP A 49 -13.74 -7.14 -2.88
C ASP A 49 -12.86 -8.37 -2.69
N LEU A 50 -12.29 -8.92 -3.77
CA LEU A 50 -11.31 -10.01 -3.69
C LEU A 50 -10.10 -9.61 -2.85
N MET A 51 -9.55 -8.41 -3.06
CA MET A 51 -8.44 -7.89 -2.26
C MET A 51 -8.80 -7.84 -0.78
N LYS A 52 -10.03 -7.45 -0.44
CA LYS A 52 -10.51 -7.39 0.93
C LYS A 52 -10.62 -8.78 1.54
N THR A 53 -11.22 -9.74 0.84
CA THR A 53 -11.30 -11.14 1.27
C THR A 53 -9.91 -11.74 1.48
N ASN A 54 -8.98 -11.47 0.57
CA ASN A 54 -7.61 -11.92 0.69
C ASN A 54 -6.89 -11.25 1.87
N TRP A 55 -7.11 -9.96 2.09
CA TRP A 55 -6.58 -9.25 3.25
C TRP A 55 -7.03 -9.89 4.57
N GLU A 56 -8.33 -10.15 4.72
CA GLU A 56 -8.91 -10.80 5.90
C GLU A 56 -8.34 -12.21 6.12
N LYS A 57 -8.04 -12.93 5.04
CA LYS A 57 -7.39 -14.26 5.09
C LYS A 57 -5.92 -14.19 5.53
N TYR A 58 -5.14 -13.22 5.03
CA TYR A 58 -3.72 -13.10 5.38
C TYR A 58 -3.48 -12.45 6.73
N LEU A 59 -4.42 -11.62 7.21
CA LEU A 59 -4.30 -10.89 8.45
C LEU A 59 -3.91 -11.77 9.67
N PRO A 60 -4.60 -12.88 9.98
CA PRO A 60 -4.21 -13.73 11.11
C PRO A 60 -2.82 -14.35 10.93
N ILE A 61 -2.49 -14.77 9.71
CA ILE A 61 -1.19 -15.38 9.38
C ILE A 61 -0.06 -14.36 9.56
N ILE A 62 -0.26 -13.11 9.12
CA ILE A 62 0.72 -12.03 9.31
C ILE A 62 0.96 -11.79 10.80
N MET A 63 -0.12 -11.74 11.58
CA MET A 63 -0.02 -11.53 13.03
C MET A 63 0.67 -12.69 13.75
N SER A 64 0.50 -13.93 13.30
CA SER A 64 1.16 -15.11 13.91
C SER A 64 2.66 -15.20 13.59
N THR A 65 3.16 -14.44 12.60
CA THR A 65 4.60 -14.39 12.31
C THR A 65 5.44 -13.63 13.34
N THR A 66 4.81 -13.08 14.38
CA THR A 66 5.50 -12.36 15.46
C THR A 66 5.17 -12.93 16.83
N ASP A 67 6.20 -13.05 17.69
CA ASP A 67 6.07 -13.48 19.09
C ASP A 67 5.39 -12.44 20.00
N GLU A 68 5.02 -11.28 19.45
CA GLU A 68 4.41 -10.20 20.20
C GLU A 68 2.92 -10.51 20.41
N SER A 69 2.48 -10.60 21.67
CA SER A 69 1.09 -10.79 22.08
C SER A 69 0.24 -9.52 21.84
N THR A 70 0.47 -8.86 20.72
CA THR A 70 -0.13 -7.58 20.37
C THR A 70 -1.54 -7.86 19.89
N SER A 71 -2.53 -7.24 20.55
CA SER A 71 -3.90 -7.21 20.05
C SER A 71 -3.88 -6.78 18.57
N PRO A 72 -4.67 -7.41 17.68
CA PRO A 72 -4.73 -7.11 16.25
C PRO A 72 -5.26 -5.69 16.03
N SER A 73 -4.37 -4.72 16.19
CA SER A 73 -4.61 -3.32 15.92
C SER A 73 -4.09 -2.98 14.53
N SER A 74 -4.76 -2.01 13.90
CA SER A 74 -4.41 -1.54 12.55
C SER A 74 -2.94 -1.10 12.41
N PRO A 75 -2.34 -0.34 13.34
CA PRO A 75 -0.92 0.03 13.24
C PRO A 75 0.03 -1.17 13.33
N ALA A 76 -0.27 -2.17 14.17
CA ALA A 76 0.62 -3.30 14.42
C ALA A 76 0.88 -4.11 13.16
N VAL A 77 -0.16 -4.39 12.36
CA VAL A 77 -0.03 -5.15 11.11
C VAL A 77 0.90 -4.45 10.13
N LEU A 78 0.75 -3.13 9.99
CA LEU A 78 1.63 -2.34 9.13
C LEU A 78 3.07 -2.38 9.62
N GLN A 79 3.29 -2.23 10.94
CA GLN A 79 4.63 -2.33 11.54
C GLN A 79 5.25 -3.71 11.32
N ILE A 80 4.48 -4.80 11.40
CA ILE A 80 4.94 -6.17 11.13
C ILE A 80 5.38 -6.30 9.66
N LEU A 81 4.55 -5.84 8.72
CA LEU A 81 4.88 -5.85 7.29
C LEU A 81 6.16 -5.06 7.04
N ASP A 82 6.27 -3.87 7.61
CA ASP A 82 7.43 -3.00 7.45
C ASP A 82 8.69 -3.60 8.05
N LYS A 83 8.63 -4.17 9.26
CA LYS A 83 9.73 -4.87 9.91
C LYS A 83 10.23 -6.03 9.05
N ASN A 84 9.32 -6.84 8.50
CA ASN A 84 9.67 -7.96 7.63
C ASN A 84 10.31 -7.52 6.31
N PHE A 85 9.87 -6.39 5.75
CA PHE A 85 10.46 -5.86 4.52
C PHE A 85 11.75 -5.06 4.76
N ARG A 86 11.91 -4.42 5.93
CA ARG A 86 13.06 -3.56 6.28
C ARG A 86 14.20 -4.27 7.03
N SER A 87 13.99 -5.42 7.67
CA SER A 87 15.01 -6.08 8.51
C SER A 87 16.28 -6.51 7.74
N GLY A 88 17.43 -5.97 8.17
CA GLY A 88 18.79 -6.31 7.71
C GLY A 88 19.83 -5.24 8.13
N PRO A 89 21.14 -5.47 7.91
CA PRO A 89 22.23 -4.66 8.49
C PRO A 89 22.31 -3.23 7.95
N THR A 90 21.56 -2.90 6.89
CA THR A 90 21.48 -1.57 6.30
C THR A 90 20.35 -0.78 6.99
N TYR A 91 20.68 -0.24 8.16
CA TYR A 91 19.84 0.70 8.90
C TYR A 91 19.49 1.92 8.03
N LYS A 92 18.22 2.38 8.09
CA LYS A 92 17.66 3.62 7.51
C LYS A 92 17.11 3.59 6.06
N GLN A 93 16.67 2.45 5.52
CA GLN A 93 15.84 2.51 4.30
C GLN A 93 14.37 2.73 4.67
N GLN A 94 13.82 3.87 4.25
CA GLN A 94 12.44 4.27 4.49
C GLN A 94 11.47 3.59 3.52
N GLY A 95 10.33 3.10 4.00
CA GLY A 95 9.34 2.37 3.21
C GLY A 95 8.38 3.28 2.45
N ILE A 96 7.37 2.68 1.81
CA ILE A 96 6.28 3.43 1.11
C ILE A 96 5.21 3.97 2.06
N PHE A 97 5.35 3.75 3.36
CA PHE A 97 4.47 4.36 4.34
C PHE A 97 5.24 4.78 5.59
N GLN A 98 4.66 5.74 6.31
CA GLN A 98 5.20 6.22 7.57
C GLN A 98 4.06 6.60 8.51
N ILE A 99 4.23 6.24 9.78
CA ILE A 99 3.29 6.55 10.86
C ILE A 99 3.88 7.72 11.67
N TYR A 100 3.05 8.73 11.93
CA TYR A 100 3.37 9.89 12.75
C TYR A 100 2.34 10.07 13.85
N LYS A 101 2.68 10.86 14.87
CA LYS A 101 1.74 11.24 15.93
C LYS A 101 0.72 12.23 15.38
N ASN A 102 -0.52 12.23 15.91
CA ASN A 102 -1.58 13.17 15.53
C ASN A 102 -1.16 14.65 15.58
N SER A 103 -0.24 15.00 16.50
CA SER A 103 0.25 16.38 16.65
C SER A 103 1.21 16.82 15.55
N THR A 104 1.53 15.95 14.59
CA THR A 104 2.45 16.26 13.48
C THR A 104 1.70 17.01 12.40
N ASP A 105 2.26 18.14 11.95
CA ASP A 105 1.70 18.92 10.86
C ASP A 105 2.00 18.25 9.51
N ILE A 106 0.97 18.01 8.70
CA ILE A 106 1.08 17.39 7.37
C ILE A 106 1.99 18.21 6.45
N ASP A 107 2.00 19.54 6.55
CA ASP A 107 2.83 20.41 5.72
C ASP A 107 4.33 20.19 5.99
N THR A 108 4.69 19.76 7.20
CA THR A 108 6.08 19.36 7.52
C THR A 108 6.44 17.98 6.98
N VAL A 109 5.45 17.11 6.80
CA VAL A 109 5.63 15.73 6.32
C VAL A 109 5.74 15.67 4.79
N ILE A 110 4.98 16.51 4.08
CA ILE A 110 4.99 16.50 2.61
C ILE A 110 6.30 17.03 2.02
N VAL A 111 6.99 17.95 2.72
CA VAL A 111 8.26 18.51 2.25
C VAL A 111 9.45 17.55 2.40
N ASP A 112 9.30 16.48 3.18
CA ASP A 112 10.33 15.48 3.38
C ASP A 112 10.55 14.65 2.11
N SER A 113 11.74 14.78 1.51
CA SER A 113 12.13 14.06 0.31
C SER A 113 12.91 12.76 0.59
N SER A 114 13.02 12.35 1.85
CA SER A 114 13.74 11.13 2.21
C SER A 114 12.99 9.85 1.83
N PHE A 115 11.66 9.95 1.65
CA PHE A 115 10.77 8.83 1.35
C PHE A 115 10.49 8.70 -0.16
N PRO A 116 10.29 7.47 -0.67
CA PRO A 116 9.81 7.27 -2.03
C PRO A 116 8.42 7.88 -2.24
N GLU A 117 8.09 8.21 -3.48
CA GLU A 117 6.79 8.77 -3.87
C GLU A 117 6.16 7.93 -5.01
N PRO A 118 4.83 7.78 -5.05
CA PRO A 118 3.84 8.15 -4.02
C PRO A 118 3.98 7.29 -2.74
N ARG A 119 3.58 7.87 -1.61
CA ARG A 119 3.63 7.24 -0.27
C ARG A 119 2.35 7.44 0.53
N LEU A 120 2.13 6.51 1.46
CA LEU A 120 1.05 6.54 2.44
C LEU A 120 1.54 7.15 3.76
N VAL A 121 0.98 8.30 4.14
CA VAL A 121 1.25 8.95 5.43
C VAL A 121 0.10 8.64 6.36
N LEU A 122 0.39 8.21 7.59
CA LEU A 122 -0.60 7.80 8.58
C LEU A 122 -0.43 8.58 9.88
N PHE A 123 -1.53 9.01 10.47
CA PHE A 123 -1.53 9.66 11.79
C PHE A 123 -2.19 8.77 12.83
N GLU A 124 -1.46 8.51 13.91
CA GLU A 124 -1.97 7.84 15.10
C GLU A 124 -2.96 8.76 15.83
N GLY A 125 -4.02 8.17 16.38
CA GLY A 125 -4.90 8.87 17.32
C GLY A 125 -4.27 9.07 18.69
N ASP A 126 -5.04 9.60 19.63
CA ASP A 126 -4.60 9.82 21.02
C ASP A 126 -4.18 8.52 21.73
N SER A 127 -4.68 7.38 21.25
CA SER A 127 -4.14 6.05 21.58
C SER A 127 -3.24 5.56 20.45
N SER A 128 -2.01 5.19 20.79
CA SER A 128 -0.98 4.69 19.86
C SER A 128 -1.35 3.38 19.14
N SER A 129 -2.49 2.78 19.49
CA SER A 129 -3.04 1.58 18.86
C SER A 129 -4.04 1.88 17.75
N THR A 130 -4.33 3.14 17.44
CA THR A 130 -5.34 3.53 16.44
C THR A 130 -4.74 4.47 15.41
N ILE A 131 -5.03 4.23 14.13
CA ILE A 131 -4.80 5.20 13.05
C ILE A 131 -6.11 5.94 12.82
N THR A 132 -6.09 7.27 12.90
CA THR A 132 -7.27 8.12 12.72
C THR A 132 -7.36 8.69 11.32
N GLN A 133 -6.22 8.94 10.68
CA GLN A 133 -6.15 9.56 9.36
C GLN A 133 -5.05 8.94 8.51
N GLY A 134 -5.28 8.93 7.20
CA GLY A 134 -4.30 8.54 6.20
C GLY A 134 -4.31 9.48 5.00
N PHE A 135 -3.15 9.66 4.36
CA PHE A 135 -2.99 10.53 3.19
C PHE A 135 -2.16 9.82 2.14
N ILE A 136 -2.52 10.01 0.87
CA ILE A 136 -1.61 9.72 -0.23
C ILE A 136 -0.87 11.02 -0.57
N VAL A 137 0.46 10.95 -0.53
CA VAL A 137 1.35 12.08 -0.77
C VAL A 137 2.28 11.75 -1.93
N ALA A 138 2.45 12.70 -2.85
CA ALA A 138 3.44 12.65 -3.91
C ALA A 138 3.85 14.07 -4.34
N GLU A 139 5.06 14.23 -4.82
CA GLU A 139 5.59 15.50 -5.33
C GLU A 139 5.40 16.66 -4.35
N LYS A 140 5.61 16.39 -3.06
CA LYS A 140 5.38 17.35 -1.96
C LYS A 140 3.96 17.90 -1.85
N ASN A 141 2.98 17.17 -2.35
CA ASN A 141 1.57 17.52 -2.27
C ASN A 141 0.75 16.38 -1.66
N VAL A 142 -0.29 16.73 -0.91
CA VAL A 142 -1.36 15.78 -0.56
C VAL A 142 -2.20 15.58 -1.81
N ILE A 143 -2.26 14.34 -2.29
CA ILE A 143 -3.08 13.97 -3.46
C ILE A 143 -4.53 13.84 -3.01
N PHE A 144 -4.77 13.12 -1.91
CA PHE A 144 -6.06 13.04 -1.24
C PHE A 144 -5.92 12.49 0.19
N GLU A 145 -6.90 12.84 1.02
CA GLU A 145 -7.10 12.26 2.35
C GLU A 145 -7.97 10.98 2.28
N ILE A 146 -7.68 10.02 3.16
CA ILE A 146 -8.42 8.78 3.36
C ILE A 146 -9.22 8.92 4.65
N ILE A 147 -10.42 9.47 4.51
CA ILE A 147 -11.39 9.65 5.61
C ILE A 147 -11.91 8.26 6.06
N ASN A 148 -12.09 8.08 7.37
CA ASN A 148 -12.47 6.80 8.00
C ASN A 148 -11.48 5.67 7.64
N PHE A 149 -10.22 5.89 7.98
CA PHE A 149 -9.12 5.02 7.59
C PHE A 149 -9.29 3.58 8.09
N SER A 150 -9.00 2.63 7.21
CA SER A 150 -8.56 1.29 7.58
C SER A 150 -7.25 0.98 6.86
N VAL A 151 -6.46 0.05 7.42
CA VAL A 151 -5.20 -0.38 6.78
C VAL A 151 -5.43 -0.83 5.35
N PHE A 152 -6.49 -1.62 5.13
CA PHE A 152 -6.87 -2.09 3.82
C PHE A 152 -7.11 -0.93 2.84
N GLU A 153 -7.90 0.06 3.24
CA GLU A 153 -8.17 1.25 2.42
C GLU A 153 -6.90 2.02 2.08
N GLY A 154 -5.96 2.13 3.03
CA GLY A 154 -4.63 2.71 2.82
C GLY A 154 -3.82 1.97 1.76
N LEU A 155 -3.73 0.65 1.88
CA LEU A 155 -2.97 -0.20 0.97
C LEU A 155 -3.56 -0.20 -0.44
N VAL A 156 -4.89 -0.28 -0.57
CA VAL A 156 -5.58 -0.19 -1.87
C VAL A 156 -5.36 1.19 -2.49
N SER A 157 -5.54 2.27 -1.73
CA SER A 157 -5.34 3.64 -2.23
C SER A 157 -3.91 3.85 -2.73
N LEU A 158 -2.92 3.30 -2.00
CA LEU A 158 -1.53 3.36 -2.40
C LEU A 158 -1.27 2.60 -3.70
N LEU A 159 -1.72 1.34 -3.80
CA LEU A 159 -1.55 0.55 -5.03
C LEU A 159 -2.26 1.20 -6.24
N ALA A 160 -3.50 1.65 -6.04
CA ALA A 160 -4.30 2.34 -7.05
C ALA A 160 -3.56 3.56 -7.61
N THR A 161 -2.91 4.35 -6.75
CA THR A 161 -2.12 5.51 -7.14
C THR A 161 -0.97 5.13 -8.08
N TYR A 162 -0.24 4.05 -7.78
CA TYR A 162 0.83 3.58 -8.69
C TYR A 162 0.28 3.16 -10.08
N TYR A 163 -0.88 2.51 -10.13
CA TYR A 163 -1.49 2.05 -11.39
C TYR A 163 -2.06 3.20 -12.21
N ILE A 164 -2.85 4.06 -11.58
CA ILE A 164 -3.58 5.12 -12.27
C ILE A 164 -2.61 6.14 -12.82
N PHE A 165 -1.65 6.59 -12.03
CA PHE A 165 -0.68 7.59 -12.45
C PHE A 165 0.53 7.01 -13.19
N HIS A 166 0.49 5.70 -13.52
CA HIS A 166 1.53 5.00 -14.25
C HIS A 166 2.94 5.19 -13.64
N VAL A 167 3.01 5.17 -12.31
CA VAL A 167 4.26 5.39 -11.57
C VAL A 167 5.00 4.07 -11.43
N ASN A 168 6.30 4.08 -11.73
CA ASN A 168 7.15 2.92 -11.52
C ASN A 168 7.35 2.66 -10.03
N TYR A 169 7.35 1.38 -9.63
CA TYR A 169 7.72 1.02 -8.27
C TYR A 169 9.16 1.47 -7.95
N PRO A 170 9.42 1.90 -6.69
CA PRO A 170 10.75 2.32 -6.29
C PRO A 170 11.76 1.17 -6.47
N LYS A 171 12.77 1.39 -7.32
CA LYS A 171 13.75 0.37 -7.72
C LYS A 171 14.72 -0.07 -6.62
N SER A 172 14.81 0.67 -5.51
CA SER A 172 15.91 0.56 -4.55
C SER A 172 15.51 0.62 -3.08
N ILE A 173 14.45 -0.06 -2.64
CA ILE A 173 14.04 -0.06 -1.21
C ILE A 173 13.20 -1.33 -0.88
N PRO A 174 13.21 -1.82 0.39
CA PRO A 174 12.10 -2.55 1.05
C PRO A 174 10.68 -2.20 0.59
N ALA A 175 10.42 -0.91 0.30
CA ALA A 175 9.18 -0.31 -0.18
C ALA A 175 8.49 -1.12 -1.30
N SER A 176 9.25 -1.61 -2.28
CA SER A 176 8.70 -2.40 -3.38
C SER A 176 8.08 -3.73 -2.91
N SER A 177 8.57 -4.30 -1.80
CA SER A 177 8.07 -5.58 -1.27
C SER A 177 6.63 -5.50 -0.79
N LEU A 178 6.22 -4.38 -0.18
CA LEU A 178 4.84 -4.18 0.23
C LEU A 178 3.93 -4.02 -1.01
N LEU A 179 4.35 -3.27 -2.03
CA LEU A 179 3.59 -3.16 -3.29
C LEU A 179 3.43 -4.53 -3.97
N TYR A 180 4.50 -5.33 -4.05
CA TYR A 180 4.42 -6.68 -4.58
C TYR A 180 3.51 -7.59 -3.77
N PHE A 181 3.52 -7.46 -2.43
CA PHE A 181 2.61 -8.22 -1.58
C PHE A 181 1.15 -7.87 -1.87
N ILE A 182 0.80 -6.58 -1.91
CA ILE A 182 -0.56 -6.13 -2.24
C ILE A 182 -0.96 -6.64 -3.63
N GLN A 183 -0.08 -6.50 -4.62
CA GLN A 183 -0.36 -6.89 -6.00
C GLN A 183 -0.55 -8.40 -6.18
N GLU A 184 0.34 -9.22 -5.63
CA GLU A 184 0.33 -10.67 -5.88
C GLU A 184 -0.61 -11.43 -4.96
N HIS A 185 -0.69 -11.02 -3.70
CA HIS A 185 -1.42 -11.77 -2.69
C HIS A 185 -2.79 -11.20 -2.38
N LEU A 186 -2.99 -9.89 -2.53
CA LEU A 186 -4.33 -9.31 -2.36
C LEU A 186 -5.05 -9.24 -3.70
N LEU A 187 -4.41 -8.68 -4.74
CA LEU A 187 -5.02 -8.49 -6.06
C LEU A 187 -4.96 -9.74 -6.96
N GLU A 188 -4.11 -10.71 -6.63
CA GLU A 188 -3.85 -11.92 -7.43
C GLU A 188 -3.32 -11.62 -8.83
N PHE A 189 -2.49 -10.59 -8.94
CA PHE A 189 -1.85 -10.20 -10.18
C PHE A 189 -0.34 -10.47 -10.11
N ASN A 190 0.12 -11.44 -10.89
CA ASN A 190 1.53 -11.81 -10.94
C ASN A 190 2.15 -11.26 -12.24
N ASP A 191 3.12 -10.35 -12.10
CA ASP A 191 3.91 -9.88 -13.23
C ASP A 191 5.15 -10.79 -13.40
N PRO A 192 5.18 -11.67 -14.42
CA PRO A 192 6.30 -12.59 -14.62
C PRO A 192 7.60 -11.87 -15.01
N ALA A 193 7.54 -10.63 -15.51
CA ALA A 193 8.73 -9.86 -15.88
C ALA A 193 9.40 -9.18 -14.66
N SER A 194 8.69 -9.08 -13.53
CA SER A 194 9.20 -8.38 -12.36
C SER A 194 10.22 -9.19 -11.57
N LYS A 195 11.41 -8.61 -11.36
CA LYS A 195 12.45 -9.15 -10.47
C LYS A 195 12.14 -8.77 -9.02
N LYS A 196 11.57 -9.72 -8.29
CA LYS A 196 11.16 -9.53 -6.89
C LYS A 196 12.37 -9.51 -5.92
N PRO A 197 12.40 -8.60 -4.93
CA PRO A 197 13.46 -8.55 -3.93
C PRO A 197 13.58 -9.86 -3.12
N ALA A 198 14.78 -10.18 -2.64
CA ALA A 198 15.01 -11.37 -1.82
C ALA A 198 14.18 -11.38 -0.53
N ARG A 199 13.98 -10.21 0.09
CA ARG A 199 13.19 -10.06 1.32
C ARG A 199 11.71 -10.34 1.12
N TYR A 200 11.15 -9.86 0.02
CA TYR A 200 9.80 -10.24 -0.40
C TYR A 200 9.67 -11.77 -0.44
N LYS A 201 10.57 -12.44 -1.17
CA LYS A 201 10.56 -13.92 -1.28
C LYS A 201 10.68 -14.61 0.08
N ALA A 202 11.55 -14.10 0.96
CA ALA A 202 11.73 -14.63 2.31
C ALA A 202 10.44 -14.51 3.14
N PHE A 203 9.80 -13.34 3.13
CA PHE A 203 8.53 -13.12 3.84
C PHE A 203 7.41 -14.01 3.31
N ILE A 204 7.26 -14.14 1.99
CA ILE A 204 6.26 -15.05 1.41
C ILE A 204 6.51 -16.51 1.82
N ASN A 205 7.77 -16.94 1.91
CA ASN A 205 8.09 -18.28 2.41
C ASN A 205 7.72 -18.45 3.88
N THR A 206 7.91 -17.42 4.72
CA THR A 206 7.45 -17.43 6.11
C THR A 206 5.93 -17.54 6.20
N LEU A 207 5.19 -16.75 5.42
CA LEU A 207 3.73 -16.83 5.38
C LEU A 207 3.22 -18.21 4.96
N LYS A 208 3.86 -18.83 3.96
CA LYS A 208 3.51 -20.19 3.52
C LYS A 208 3.70 -21.22 4.64
N LYS A 209 4.85 -21.16 5.33
CA LYS A 209 5.13 -22.06 6.45
C LYS A 209 4.12 -21.89 7.59
N ALA A 210 3.78 -20.65 7.94
CA ALA A 210 2.77 -20.37 8.97
C ALA A 210 1.39 -20.90 8.56
N ALA A 211 0.99 -20.69 7.31
CA ALA A 211 -0.28 -21.18 6.77
C ALA A 211 -0.37 -22.72 6.74
N ASP A 212 0.76 -23.41 6.53
CA ASP A 212 0.80 -24.87 6.53
C ASP A 212 0.75 -25.42 7.98
N GLN A 213 1.39 -24.75 8.94
CA GLN A 213 1.32 -25.10 10.37
C GLN A 213 -0.10 -24.95 10.95
N GLU A 214 -0.84 -23.90 10.56
CA GLU A 214 -2.25 -23.73 10.97
C GLU A 214 -3.16 -24.85 10.45
N LYS A 215 -2.89 -25.35 9.23
CA LYS A 215 -3.65 -26.49 8.67
C LYS A 215 -3.37 -27.79 9.40
N GLU A 216 -2.12 -28.03 9.79
CA GLU A 216 -1.74 -29.24 10.54
C GLU A 216 -2.37 -29.27 11.94
N GLN A 217 -2.46 -28.12 12.62
CA GLN A 217 -3.11 -28.01 13.95
C GLN A 217 -4.64 -28.19 13.92
N LEU A 218 -5.29 -27.98 12.77
CA LEU A 218 -6.73 -28.24 12.58
C LEU A 218 -7.04 -29.71 12.28
N ILE A 219 -6.02 -30.54 12.05
CA ILE A 219 -6.15 -31.96 11.67
C ILE A 219 -5.84 -32.91 12.84
N GLU A 220 -5.26 -32.43 13.94
CA GLU A 220 -5.06 -33.24 15.16
C GLU A 220 -6.32 -33.18 16.07
N PRO A 221 -7.01 -34.32 16.32
CA PRO A 221 -8.20 -34.41 17.16
C PRO A 221 -7.91 -34.40 18.67
#